data_AF-A0A5E6X6J8-F1
#
_entry.id   AF-A0A5E6X6J8-F1
#
_cell.length_a   1.000
_cell.length_b   1.000
_cell.length_c   1.000
_cell.angle_alpha   90.00
_cell.angle_beta   90.00
_cell.angle_gamma   90.00
#
_symmetry.space_group_name_H-M   'P 1'
#
loop_
_entity.id
_entity.type
_entity.pdbx_description
1 polymer ?
#
loop_
_entity_poly.entity_id
_entity_poly.type
_entity_poly.pdbx_seq_one_letter_code
_entity_poly.pdbx_strand_id
1 'polypeptide(L)'
;MRSIRNGWRSALLLSFAVPAMADTRQMPEHMVYLRSIAPGIEQDIRYAGAHNFTGQTLDGYAAPECLLSLDAAQALARVHRALQAQGYGLKVFDCYRPSRAVADMGRFATEPGDPRKAEFYPRVDKKDFWRLGYVARVSNHSRGSTVDLTLTGPNALPDDSWTPSATQTDCTAPYGQRWRDGALDMGTGYDCFDERAHTASAAIDAAAQDNRQRLSRAMAKEGFSGYDKEWWHFTYSSGATRKDVMDFPIIALNARDVLGNSQQLVVVTSKNWTDIQGTAQRYERDGSTFRKRGDAFTVVVGKNGMAWGKGLVGVEPGAEPAKREGDGKAPAGVFKLGTAFGFEKTANTRLPYLALTATTECVDDGRSAHYNALVDGARTRKDWHSSERMRQEAGYQQGIFIEHNTPASPAAGSCIFFHIWRSPTSPTAGCTAMDPADIAGLFEWLDPGLSPLLVQMPETQYERYRELWQLPQR
;
A
#
# COMPACT_ATOMS: atom_id res chain seq x y z
N MET A 1 78.14 43.54 -5.19
CA MET A 1 77.14 43.12 -6.20
C MET A 1 77.27 41.62 -6.45
N ARG A 2 76.38 40.79 -5.89
CA ARG A 2 75.86 39.52 -6.44
C ARG A 2 75.04 38.78 -5.37
N SER A 3 73.72 38.85 -5.58
CA SER A 3 72.64 37.88 -5.29
C SER A 3 72.94 36.65 -4.42
N ILE A 4 72.22 36.53 -3.29
CA ILE A 4 71.88 35.25 -2.64
C ILE A 4 70.37 35.05 -2.77
N ARG A 5 69.98 33.94 -3.42
CA ARG A 5 68.59 33.49 -3.64
C ARG A 5 67.99 32.98 -2.33
N ASN A 6 66.87 33.56 -1.89
CA ASN A 6 65.98 32.95 -0.90
C ASN A 6 64.97 32.05 -1.62
N GLY A 7 65.00 30.76 -1.32
CA GLY A 7 64.01 29.78 -1.78
C GLY A 7 62.79 29.79 -0.85
N TRP A 8 61.62 30.14 -1.39
CA TRP A 8 60.34 29.91 -0.73
C TRP A 8 59.73 28.63 -1.30
N ARG A 9 59.49 27.64 -0.42
CA ARG A 9 58.78 26.41 -0.75
C ARG A 9 57.28 26.70 -0.70
N SER A 10 56.62 26.78 -1.86
CA SER A 10 55.16 26.76 -1.95
C SER A 10 54.66 25.32 -1.79
N ALA A 11 53.91 25.05 -0.72
CA ALA A 11 53.16 23.82 -0.55
C ALA A 11 51.87 23.92 -1.38
N LEU A 12 51.74 23.11 -2.43
CA LEU A 12 50.48 22.91 -3.14
C LEU A 12 49.57 22.01 -2.28
N LEU A 13 48.46 22.55 -1.79
CA LEU A 13 47.33 21.77 -1.29
C LEU A 13 46.54 21.26 -2.50
N LEU A 14 46.69 19.98 -2.84
CA LEU A 14 45.76 19.29 -3.74
C LEU A 14 44.46 18.99 -2.98
N SER A 15 43.41 19.77 -3.23
CA SER A 15 42.04 19.37 -2.91
C SER A 15 41.61 18.25 -3.86
N PHE A 16 41.57 17.03 -3.35
CA PHE A 16 40.86 15.94 -4.01
C PHE A 16 39.36 16.17 -3.82
N ALA A 17 38.69 16.65 -4.86
CA ALA A 17 37.24 16.56 -4.95
C ALA A 17 36.87 15.09 -5.19
N VAL A 18 36.40 14.41 -4.16
CA VAL A 18 35.81 13.06 -4.31
C VAL A 18 34.42 13.26 -4.92
N PRO A 19 34.12 12.71 -6.11
CA PRO A 19 32.77 12.74 -6.62
C PRO A 19 31.89 11.85 -5.73
N ALA A 20 30.85 12.43 -5.12
CA ALA A 20 29.82 11.68 -4.43
C ALA A 20 29.13 10.78 -5.45
N MET A 21 29.49 9.50 -5.49
CA MET A 21 28.69 8.49 -6.17
C MET A 21 27.43 8.31 -5.32
N ALA A 22 26.30 8.84 -5.80
CA ALA A 22 24.99 8.49 -5.27
C ALA A 22 24.87 6.96 -5.31
N ASP A 23 24.67 6.35 -4.15
CA ASP A 23 24.55 4.90 -4.03
C ASP A 23 23.30 4.46 -4.80
N THR A 24 23.49 3.82 -5.97
CA THR A 24 22.41 3.35 -6.86
C THR A 24 21.53 2.27 -6.22
N ARG A 25 21.77 1.92 -4.96
CA ARG A 25 20.97 0.98 -4.18
C ARG A 25 19.91 1.64 -3.31
N GLN A 26 20.03 2.93 -3.01
CA GLN A 26 19.15 3.57 -2.05
C GLN A 26 17.97 4.25 -2.75
N MET A 27 16.77 3.94 -2.27
CA MET A 27 15.55 4.63 -2.69
C MET A 27 15.67 6.13 -2.39
N PRO A 28 15.50 7.03 -3.38
CA PRO A 28 15.54 8.47 -3.15
C PRO A 28 14.43 8.95 -2.21
N GLU A 29 14.71 9.98 -1.40
CA GLU A 29 13.78 10.49 -0.37
C GLU A 29 12.41 10.95 -0.89
N HIS A 30 12.35 11.34 -2.17
CA HIS A 30 11.11 11.80 -2.81
C HIS A 30 10.21 10.65 -3.32
N MET A 31 10.71 9.42 -3.27
CA MET A 31 9.98 8.22 -3.64
C MET A 31 9.28 7.65 -2.41
N VAL A 32 8.03 7.24 -2.57
CA VAL A 32 7.21 6.69 -1.51
C VAL A 32 6.50 5.44 -1.99
N TYR A 33 6.26 4.51 -1.05
CA TYR A 33 5.39 3.38 -1.28
C TYR A 33 3.95 3.87 -1.42
N LEU A 34 3.25 3.49 -2.49
CA LEU A 34 1.88 3.91 -2.74
C LEU A 34 0.96 3.52 -1.58
N ARG A 35 1.13 2.32 -1.00
CA ARG A 35 0.34 1.86 0.16
C ARG A 35 0.45 2.79 1.38
N SER A 36 1.53 3.54 1.52
CA SER A 36 1.70 4.49 2.63
C SER A 36 0.86 5.76 2.46
N ILE A 37 0.52 6.12 1.22
CA ILE A 37 -0.21 7.34 0.84
C ILE A 37 -1.68 7.04 0.50
N ALA A 38 -1.91 5.98 -0.26
CA ALA A 38 -3.22 5.54 -0.73
C ALA A 38 -3.36 4.03 -0.47
N PRO A 39 -3.51 3.61 0.81
CA PRO A 39 -3.68 2.21 1.12
C PRO A 39 -4.86 1.62 0.35
N GLY A 40 -5.95 2.38 0.14
CA GLY A 40 -7.13 2.03 -0.68
C GLY A 40 -6.90 1.35 -2.03
N ILE A 41 -5.74 1.57 -2.68
CA ILE A 41 -5.46 1.12 -4.04
C ILE A 41 -4.90 -0.31 -4.03
N GLU A 42 -5.53 -1.21 -4.77
CA GLU A 42 -5.06 -2.58 -4.95
C GLU A 42 -3.74 -2.62 -5.73
N GLN A 43 -2.82 -3.51 -5.37
CA GLN A 43 -1.53 -3.66 -6.04
C GLN A 43 -1.35 -5.09 -6.55
N ASP A 44 -1.21 -5.24 -7.86
CA ASP A 44 -0.96 -6.49 -8.56
C ASP A 44 0.29 -6.31 -9.44
N ILE A 45 1.45 -6.14 -8.79
CA ILE A 45 2.69 -5.70 -9.43
C ILE A 45 3.27 -6.82 -10.31
N ARG A 46 2.92 -6.81 -11.60
CA ARG A 46 3.12 -7.95 -12.51
C ARG A 46 4.56 -8.35 -12.75
N TYR A 47 5.46 -7.37 -12.73
CA TYR A 47 6.88 -7.62 -12.97
C TYR A 47 7.61 -8.16 -11.73
N ALA A 48 6.98 -8.17 -10.56
CA ALA A 48 7.48 -8.88 -9.38
C ALA A 48 7.17 -10.39 -9.41
N GLY A 49 6.29 -10.84 -10.31
CA GLY A 49 5.94 -12.24 -10.50
C GLY A 49 6.24 -12.73 -11.92
N ALA A 50 5.86 -13.98 -12.22
CA ALA A 50 6.05 -14.60 -13.53
C ALA A 50 4.86 -14.38 -14.50
N HIS A 51 3.75 -13.80 -14.03
CA HIS A 51 2.57 -13.54 -14.87
C HIS A 51 2.69 -12.20 -15.62
N ASN A 52 3.68 -12.12 -16.50
CA ASN A 52 3.89 -11.00 -17.42
C ASN A 52 4.41 -11.52 -18.76
N PHE A 53 4.59 -10.65 -19.76
CA PHE A 53 4.95 -11.05 -21.12
C PHE A 53 6.32 -11.75 -21.24
N THR A 54 7.23 -11.55 -20.28
CA THR A 54 8.54 -12.22 -20.24
C THR A 54 8.48 -13.61 -19.60
N GLY A 55 7.43 -13.91 -18.83
CA GLY A 55 7.25 -15.19 -18.13
C GLY A 55 8.11 -15.36 -16.87
N GLN A 56 8.80 -14.30 -16.41
CA GLN A 56 9.65 -14.31 -15.22
C GLN A 56 9.60 -12.98 -14.49
N THR A 57 10.02 -12.96 -13.22
CA THR A 57 10.24 -11.72 -12.46
C THR A 57 11.35 -10.91 -13.12
N LEU A 58 11.14 -9.61 -13.27
CA LEU A 58 12.13 -8.71 -13.89
C LEU A 58 13.17 -8.25 -12.87
N ASP A 59 14.40 -8.02 -13.35
CA ASP A 59 15.49 -7.51 -12.52
C ASP A 59 15.10 -6.21 -11.80
N GLY A 60 15.41 -6.11 -10.51
CA GLY A 60 15.05 -4.98 -9.65
C GLY A 60 13.66 -5.06 -9.01
N TYR A 61 12.76 -5.95 -9.42
CA TYR A 61 11.49 -6.20 -8.72
C TYR A 61 11.65 -7.26 -7.63
N ALA A 62 12.32 -6.91 -6.52
CA ALA A 62 12.51 -7.83 -5.39
C ALA A 62 11.28 -7.94 -4.47
N ALA A 63 10.24 -7.11 -4.69
CA ALA A 63 8.96 -7.19 -3.99
C ALA A 63 7.82 -6.64 -4.87
N PRO A 64 6.56 -7.09 -4.64
CA PRO A 64 5.39 -6.59 -5.33
C PRO A 64 4.91 -5.27 -4.71
N GLU A 65 5.71 -4.21 -4.89
CA GLU A 65 5.45 -2.88 -4.33
C GLU A 65 5.40 -1.79 -5.41
N CYS A 66 4.35 -0.99 -5.39
CA CYS A 66 4.27 0.23 -6.18
C CYS A 66 4.98 1.37 -5.46
N LEU A 67 6.03 1.92 -6.08
CA LEU A 67 6.65 3.17 -5.67
C LEU A 67 6.38 4.27 -6.67
N LEU A 68 6.09 5.47 -6.17
CA LEU A 68 5.89 6.67 -6.96
C LEU A 68 6.58 7.86 -6.28
N SER A 69 6.87 8.91 -7.05
CA SER A 69 7.18 10.21 -6.47
C SER A 69 6.00 10.65 -5.58
N LEU A 70 6.28 11.31 -4.45
CA LEU A 70 5.25 11.74 -3.50
C LEU A 70 4.08 12.47 -4.17
N ASP A 71 4.36 13.41 -5.08
CA ASP A 71 3.33 14.20 -5.76
C ASP A 71 2.40 13.31 -6.63
N ALA A 72 2.99 12.37 -7.37
CA ALA A 72 2.23 11.41 -8.18
C ALA A 72 1.41 10.46 -7.29
N ALA A 73 1.96 9.99 -6.17
CA ALA A 73 1.22 9.15 -5.22
C ALA A 73 0.03 9.90 -4.60
N GLN A 74 0.21 11.16 -4.22
CA GLN A 74 -0.86 12.02 -3.70
C GLN A 74 -1.92 12.33 -4.76
N ALA A 75 -1.51 12.59 -6.01
CA ALA A 75 -2.44 12.79 -7.12
C ALA A 75 -3.26 11.53 -7.38
N LEU A 76 -2.61 10.36 -7.43
CA LEU A 76 -3.28 9.08 -7.60
C LEU A 76 -4.26 8.79 -6.44
N ALA A 77 -3.91 9.17 -5.20
CA ALA A 77 -4.82 9.07 -4.05
C ALA A 77 -6.09 9.90 -4.23
N ARG A 78 -6.00 11.07 -4.87
CA ARG A 78 -7.18 11.90 -5.19
C ARG A 78 -8.02 11.30 -6.31
N VAL A 79 -7.38 10.75 -7.35
CA VAL A 79 -8.09 9.99 -8.41
C VAL A 79 -8.89 8.86 -7.78
N HIS A 80 -8.23 8.05 -6.94
CA HIS A 80 -8.87 6.92 -6.27
C HIS A 80 -10.08 7.35 -5.44
N ARG A 81 -9.93 8.38 -4.59
CA ARG A 81 -11.03 8.92 -3.76
C ARG A 81 -12.22 9.39 -4.61
N ALA A 82 -11.96 10.03 -5.75
CA ALA A 82 -13.00 10.50 -6.65
C ALA A 82 -13.75 9.35 -7.36
N LEU A 83 -13.04 8.25 -7.66
CA LEU A 83 -13.63 7.04 -8.23
C LEU A 83 -14.40 6.23 -7.17
N GLN A 84 -13.89 6.17 -5.94
CA GLN A 84 -14.57 5.51 -4.82
C GLN A 84 -15.93 6.13 -4.53
N ALA A 85 -16.05 7.46 -4.63
CA ALA A 85 -17.33 8.16 -4.51
C ALA A 85 -18.37 7.74 -5.58
N GLN A 86 -17.92 7.10 -6.66
CA GLN A 86 -18.75 6.57 -7.75
C GLN A 86 -18.89 5.03 -7.69
N GLY A 87 -18.37 4.38 -6.65
CA GLY A 87 -18.38 2.93 -6.47
C GLY A 87 -17.26 2.18 -7.18
N TYR A 88 -16.23 2.87 -7.69
CA TYR A 88 -15.09 2.25 -8.37
C TYR A 88 -13.81 2.29 -7.52
N GLY A 89 -12.95 1.30 -7.69
CA GLY A 89 -11.60 1.26 -7.12
C GLY A 89 -10.52 1.40 -8.19
N LEU A 90 -9.26 1.41 -7.76
CA LEU A 90 -8.10 1.35 -8.64
C LEU A 90 -7.25 0.13 -8.28
N LYS A 91 -6.66 -0.48 -9.30
CA LYS A 91 -5.63 -1.51 -9.19
C LYS A 91 -4.43 -1.11 -10.04
N VAL A 92 -3.23 -1.14 -9.46
CA VAL A 92 -1.98 -0.83 -10.18
C VAL A 92 -1.24 -2.11 -10.55
N PHE A 93 -0.69 -2.15 -11.77
CA PHE A 93 0.09 -3.25 -12.31
C PHE A 93 1.59 -2.95 -12.36
N ASP A 94 1.95 -1.68 -12.56
CA ASP A 94 3.33 -1.20 -12.48
C ASP A 94 3.39 0.28 -12.10
N CYS A 95 4.51 0.70 -11.50
CA CYS A 95 4.74 2.07 -11.04
C CYS A 95 6.18 2.49 -11.38
N TYR A 96 7.00 2.88 -10.41
CA TYR A 96 8.44 2.98 -10.66
C TYR A 96 8.99 1.66 -11.19
N ARG A 97 9.69 1.73 -12.32
CA ARG A 97 10.37 0.59 -12.97
C ARG A 97 11.87 0.85 -12.99
N PRO A 98 12.69 0.09 -12.26
CA PRO A 98 14.14 0.24 -12.30
C PRO A 98 14.67 0.16 -13.73
N SER A 99 15.67 0.97 -14.08
CA SER A 99 16.24 0.96 -15.45
C SER A 99 16.79 -0.42 -15.85
N ARG A 100 17.25 -1.22 -14.87
CA ARG A 100 17.66 -2.62 -15.09
C ARG A 100 16.51 -3.54 -15.54
N ALA A 101 15.28 -3.29 -15.10
CA ALA A 101 14.11 -4.00 -15.59
C ALA A 101 13.81 -3.65 -17.05
N VAL A 102 14.00 -2.38 -17.43
CA VAL A 102 13.89 -1.94 -18.84
C VAL A 102 14.96 -2.63 -19.70
N ALA A 103 16.18 -2.75 -19.19
CA ALA A 103 17.23 -3.52 -19.85
C ALA A 103 16.88 -5.02 -19.97
N ASP A 104 16.20 -5.59 -18.97
CA ASP A 104 15.72 -6.97 -18.98
C ASP A 104 14.64 -7.21 -20.04
N MET A 105 13.65 -6.31 -20.14
CA MET A 105 12.67 -6.31 -21.23
C MET A 105 13.35 -6.20 -22.61
N GLY A 106 14.42 -5.39 -22.69
CA GLY A 106 15.23 -5.25 -23.89
C GLY A 106 15.98 -6.53 -24.27
N ARG A 107 16.59 -7.21 -23.29
CA ARG A 107 17.22 -8.54 -23.49
C ARG A 107 16.19 -9.55 -23.94
N PHE A 108 15.05 -9.61 -23.25
CA PHE A 108 13.93 -10.46 -23.64
C PHE A 108 13.57 -10.25 -25.11
N ALA A 109 13.38 -9.01 -25.57
CA ALA A 109 13.04 -8.72 -26.97
C ALA A 109 14.07 -9.22 -28.01
N THR A 110 15.31 -9.49 -27.59
CA THR A 110 16.40 -9.95 -28.47
C THR A 110 16.74 -11.43 -28.34
N GLU A 111 16.54 -12.03 -27.17
CA GLU A 111 16.90 -13.42 -26.90
C GLU A 111 15.85 -14.41 -27.44
N PRO A 112 16.23 -15.64 -27.83
CA PRO A 112 15.30 -16.67 -28.27
C PRO A 112 14.28 -17.05 -27.18
N GLY A 113 13.09 -17.49 -27.60
CA GLY A 113 12.04 -18.00 -26.71
C GLY A 113 10.85 -17.07 -26.55
N ASP A 114 9.67 -17.66 -26.38
CA ASP A 114 8.37 -16.99 -26.42
C ASP A 114 7.44 -17.54 -25.32
N PRO A 115 7.87 -17.52 -24.04
CA PRO A 115 7.26 -18.31 -22.97
C PRO A 115 5.78 -17.96 -22.75
N ARG A 116 5.38 -16.73 -23.06
CA ARG A 116 4.02 -16.21 -22.83
C ARG A 116 3.37 -15.60 -24.08
N LYS A 117 3.85 -15.98 -25.28
CA LYS A 117 3.39 -15.39 -26.56
C LYS A 117 1.91 -15.57 -26.83
N ALA A 118 1.37 -16.76 -26.55
CA ALA A 118 -0.03 -17.06 -26.84
C ALA A 118 -1.00 -16.16 -26.05
N GLU A 119 -0.55 -15.62 -24.91
CA GLU A 119 -1.32 -14.70 -24.09
C GLU A 119 -1.07 -13.24 -24.46
N PHE A 120 0.16 -12.74 -24.36
CA PHE A 120 0.40 -11.29 -24.39
C PHE A 120 0.65 -10.69 -25.78
N TYR A 121 1.21 -11.47 -26.71
CA TYR A 121 1.61 -10.98 -28.03
C TYR A 121 1.43 -12.03 -29.15
N PRO A 122 0.25 -12.68 -29.26
CA PRO A 122 0.05 -13.82 -30.17
C PRO A 122 0.20 -13.45 -31.64
N ARG A 123 0.02 -12.17 -31.98
CA ARG A 123 0.08 -11.62 -33.35
C ARG A 123 1.34 -10.79 -33.63
N VAL A 124 2.23 -10.64 -32.65
CA VAL A 124 3.41 -9.78 -32.77
C VAL A 124 4.68 -10.62 -32.61
N ASP A 125 5.65 -10.40 -33.49
CA ASP A 125 6.97 -10.97 -33.35
C ASP A 125 7.87 -10.08 -32.48
N LYS A 126 8.66 -10.71 -31.60
CA LYS A 126 9.57 -10.00 -30.67
C LYS A 126 10.49 -8.99 -31.37
N LYS A 127 10.94 -9.30 -32.59
CA LYS A 127 11.77 -8.40 -33.42
C LYS A 127 11.10 -7.04 -33.68
N ASP A 128 9.78 -6.98 -33.64
CA ASP A 128 8.99 -5.78 -33.91
C ASP A 128 8.67 -4.97 -32.65
N PHE A 129 8.97 -5.46 -31.45
CA PHE A 129 8.63 -4.77 -30.19
C PHE A 129 9.16 -3.33 -30.12
N TRP A 130 10.41 -3.13 -30.56
CA TRP A 130 11.04 -1.80 -30.61
C TRP A 130 10.38 -0.88 -31.64
N ARG A 131 10.07 -1.42 -32.82
CA ARG A 131 9.47 -0.66 -33.92
C ARG A 131 8.04 -0.23 -33.59
N LEU A 132 7.29 -1.12 -32.94
CA LEU A 132 5.89 -0.89 -32.55
C LEU A 132 5.79 -0.06 -31.26
N GLY A 133 6.85 -0.02 -30.46
CA GLY A 133 6.96 0.80 -29.25
C GLY A 133 6.45 0.12 -27.99
N TYR A 134 6.37 -1.21 -27.96
CA TYR A 134 6.02 -2.01 -26.78
C TYR A 134 7.20 -2.19 -25.81
N VAL A 135 8.42 -2.04 -26.33
CA VAL A 135 9.64 -1.99 -25.51
C VAL A 135 10.39 -0.70 -25.85
N ALA A 136 10.85 -0.01 -24.81
CA ALA A 136 11.55 1.28 -24.93
C ALA A 136 12.97 1.18 -24.38
N ARG A 137 13.89 2.01 -24.91
CA ARG A 137 15.27 2.07 -24.41
C ARG A 137 15.36 2.83 -23.09
N VAL A 138 14.43 3.75 -22.89
CA VAL A 138 14.25 4.56 -21.69
C VAL A 138 12.76 4.60 -21.41
N SER A 139 12.35 4.21 -20.21
CA SER A 139 10.95 4.23 -19.79
C SER A 139 10.67 5.45 -18.90
N ASN A 140 9.48 6.05 -19.05
CA ASN A 140 9.00 7.08 -18.12
C ASN A 140 8.77 6.51 -16.70
N HIS A 141 8.49 5.21 -16.58
CA HIS A 141 8.39 4.53 -15.28
C HIS A 141 9.67 4.65 -14.46
N SER A 142 10.83 4.66 -15.10
CA SER A 142 12.12 4.80 -14.41
C SER A 142 12.34 6.20 -13.82
N ARG A 143 11.43 7.15 -14.06
CA ARG A 143 11.44 8.50 -13.45
C ARG A 143 10.51 8.61 -12.24
N GLY A 144 9.76 7.56 -11.91
CA GLY A 144 8.94 7.47 -10.69
C GLY A 144 7.60 8.19 -10.71
N SER A 145 7.19 8.81 -11.84
CA SER A 145 5.91 9.52 -11.95
C SER A 145 4.94 8.87 -12.94
N THR A 146 5.19 7.62 -13.33
CA THR A 146 4.36 6.87 -14.28
C THR A 146 3.76 5.66 -13.59
N VAL A 147 2.52 5.34 -13.94
CA VAL A 147 1.76 4.24 -13.37
C VAL A 147 0.96 3.54 -14.46
N ASP A 148 0.96 2.22 -14.39
CA ASP A 148 0.09 1.35 -15.18
C ASP A 148 -1.02 0.82 -14.28
N LEU A 149 -2.28 1.08 -14.63
CA LEU A 149 -3.41 0.80 -13.74
C LEU A 149 -4.73 0.55 -14.47
N THR A 150 -5.70 0.04 -13.72
CA THR A 150 -7.07 -0.25 -14.15
C THR A 150 -8.10 0.13 -13.09
N LEU A 151 -9.38 -0.03 -13.46
CA LEU A 151 -10.52 0.15 -12.57
C LEU A 151 -10.97 -1.19 -11.99
N THR A 152 -11.33 -1.19 -10.71
CA THR A 152 -12.15 -2.24 -10.08
C THR A 152 -13.53 -1.66 -9.79
N GLY A 153 -14.54 -2.50 -9.54
CA GLY A 153 -15.88 -2.03 -9.18
C GLY A 153 -17.02 -2.88 -9.76
N PRO A 154 -18.21 -2.29 -9.95
CA PRO A 154 -19.40 -3.02 -10.39
C PRO A 154 -19.17 -3.73 -11.71
N ASN A 155 -19.53 -5.01 -11.78
CA ASN A 155 -19.35 -5.91 -12.93
C ASN A 155 -17.92 -6.40 -13.17
N ALA A 156 -16.97 -6.10 -12.28
CA ALA A 156 -15.69 -6.81 -12.28
C ALA A 156 -15.93 -8.29 -11.96
N LEU A 157 -15.36 -9.18 -12.76
CA LEU A 157 -15.37 -10.60 -12.44
C LEU A 157 -14.40 -10.87 -11.27
N PRO A 158 -14.68 -11.85 -10.39
CA PRO A 158 -13.75 -12.26 -9.34
C PRO A 158 -12.39 -12.65 -9.92
N ASP A 159 -11.33 -12.41 -9.16
CA ASP A 159 -9.98 -12.77 -9.54
C ASP A 159 -9.75 -14.28 -9.53
N ASP A 160 -8.94 -14.75 -10.47
CA ASP A 160 -8.43 -16.11 -10.50
C ASP A 160 -7.06 -16.18 -9.83
N SER A 161 -6.76 -17.29 -9.16
CA SER A 161 -5.38 -17.57 -8.75
C SER A 161 -4.57 -18.04 -9.95
N TRP A 162 -3.59 -17.23 -10.37
CA TRP A 162 -2.69 -17.62 -11.45
C TRP A 162 -1.63 -18.63 -10.99
N THR A 163 -1.28 -19.55 -11.88
CA THR A 163 -0.13 -20.45 -11.71
C THR A 163 0.70 -20.50 -13.00
N PRO A 164 2.01 -20.79 -12.93
CA PRO A 164 2.86 -20.91 -14.13
C PRO A 164 2.38 -21.96 -15.15
N SER A 165 1.62 -22.96 -14.69
CA SER A 165 1.05 -24.01 -15.53
C SER A 165 -0.32 -23.66 -16.11
N ALA A 166 -0.88 -22.48 -15.81
CA ALA A 166 -2.17 -22.06 -16.33
C ALA A 166 -2.13 -21.93 -17.86
N THR A 167 -3.19 -22.42 -18.51
CA THR A 167 -3.36 -22.30 -19.96
C THR A 167 -3.34 -20.83 -20.37
N GLN A 168 -2.46 -20.49 -21.29
CA GLN A 168 -2.39 -19.14 -21.85
C GLN A 168 -3.64 -18.85 -22.66
N THR A 169 -4.24 -17.69 -22.37
CA THR A 169 -5.40 -17.20 -23.11
C THR A 169 -5.06 -15.88 -23.74
N ASP A 170 -5.38 -15.71 -25.03
CA ASP A 170 -5.14 -14.48 -25.78
C ASP A 170 -5.65 -13.25 -25.03
N CYS A 171 -4.80 -12.25 -24.85
CA CYS A 171 -5.11 -11.01 -24.15
C CYS A 171 -6.24 -10.21 -24.79
N THR A 172 -6.67 -10.55 -26.01
CA THR A 172 -7.81 -9.97 -26.71
C THR A 172 -9.05 -10.87 -26.76
N ALA A 173 -9.01 -12.07 -26.16
CA ALA A 173 -10.18 -12.94 -26.05
C ALA A 173 -11.33 -12.23 -25.31
N PRO A 174 -12.60 -12.65 -25.45
CA PRO A 174 -13.71 -12.03 -24.73
C PRO A 174 -13.49 -11.98 -23.20
N TYR A 175 -14.02 -10.96 -22.53
CA TYR A 175 -13.75 -10.69 -21.12
C TYR A 175 -13.93 -11.89 -20.19
N GLY A 176 -15.03 -12.64 -20.33
CA GLY A 176 -15.29 -13.83 -19.52
C GLY A 176 -14.41 -15.05 -19.81
N GLN A 177 -13.55 -14.98 -20.83
CA GLN A 177 -12.63 -16.06 -21.21
C GLN A 177 -11.18 -15.73 -20.85
N ARG A 178 -10.80 -14.45 -20.82
CA ARG A 178 -9.46 -14.01 -20.39
C ARG A 178 -9.22 -14.36 -18.93
N TRP A 179 -7.95 -14.42 -18.54
CA TRP A 179 -7.58 -14.53 -17.14
C TRP A 179 -8.20 -13.37 -16.35
N ARG A 180 -8.87 -13.69 -15.23
CA ARG A 180 -9.59 -12.71 -14.44
C ARG A 180 -8.67 -12.14 -13.38
N ASP A 181 -8.36 -10.86 -13.52
CA ASP A 181 -7.47 -10.09 -12.63
C ASP A 181 -8.24 -9.30 -11.57
N GLY A 182 -9.54 -9.53 -11.43
CA GLY A 182 -10.41 -8.75 -10.54
C GLY A 182 -10.71 -7.33 -11.04
N ALA A 183 -10.29 -6.96 -12.25
CA ALA A 183 -10.53 -5.64 -12.82
C ALA A 183 -11.74 -5.64 -13.76
N LEU A 184 -12.24 -4.44 -14.07
CA LEU A 184 -13.26 -4.23 -15.10
C LEU A 184 -12.73 -4.57 -16.50
N ASP A 185 -13.66 -4.92 -17.38
CA ASP A 185 -13.34 -5.11 -18.79
C ASP A 185 -12.81 -3.82 -19.42
N MET A 186 -11.57 -3.88 -19.89
CA MET A 186 -10.91 -2.81 -20.63
C MET A 186 -10.69 -3.20 -22.09
N GLY A 187 -11.34 -4.25 -22.60
CA GLY A 187 -11.27 -4.70 -23.99
C GLY A 187 -10.06 -5.58 -24.31
N THR A 188 -9.00 -5.48 -23.51
CA THR A 188 -7.85 -6.38 -23.51
C THR A 188 -7.35 -6.62 -22.08
N GLY A 189 -6.51 -7.62 -21.88
CA GLY A 189 -5.66 -7.72 -20.68
C GLY A 189 -4.60 -6.61 -20.62
N TYR A 190 -4.00 -6.45 -19.44
CA TYR A 190 -2.78 -5.66 -19.23
C TYR A 190 -1.59 -6.25 -20.02
N ASP A 191 -0.66 -5.41 -20.48
CA ASP A 191 0.48 -5.77 -21.33
C ASP A 191 0.08 -6.51 -22.63
N CYS A 192 -1.12 -6.26 -23.15
CA CYS A 192 -1.55 -6.81 -24.42
C CYS A 192 -0.90 -6.07 -25.59
N PHE A 193 0.02 -6.71 -26.30
CA PHE A 193 0.73 -6.10 -27.41
C PHE A 193 -0.10 -6.25 -28.69
N ASP A 194 -1.16 -5.47 -28.76
CA ASP A 194 -2.15 -5.46 -29.83
C ASP A 194 -2.72 -4.05 -30.02
N GLU A 195 -3.10 -3.67 -31.23
CA GLU A 195 -3.72 -2.36 -31.49
C GLU A 195 -5.05 -2.18 -30.75
N ARG A 196 -5.71 -3.27 -30.33
CA ARG A 196 -6.85 -3.23 -29.42
C ARG A 196 -6.51 -2.62 -28.06
N ALA A 197 -5.26 -2.66 -27.63
CA ALA A 197 -4.82 -2.02 -26.39
C ALA A 197 -4.69 -0.49 -26.50
N HIS A 198 -4.67 0.06 -27.72
CA HIS A 198 -4.62 1.52 -27.93
C HIS A 198 -5.84 2.19 -27.29
N THR A 199 -5.61 3.29 -26.56
CA THR A 199 -6.60 3.97 -25.71
C THR A 199 -7.91 4.27 -26.44
N ALA A 200 -7.84 4.70 -27.70
CA ALA A 200 -8.99 5.05 -28.54
C ALA A 200 -9.42 3.95 -29.54
N SER A 201 -9.04 2.68 -29.30
CA SER A 201 -9.38 1.59 -30.22
C SER A 201 -10.90 1.43 -30.40
N ALA A 202 -11.36 1.42 -31.65
CA ALA A 202 -12.74 1.14 -32.01
C ALA A 202 -13.04 -0.37 -32.12
N ALA A 203 -12.02 -1.24 -31.97
CA ALA A 203 -12.12 -2.68 -32.14
C ALA A 203 -12.45 -3.44 -30.84
N ILE A 204 -13.00 -2.73 -29.85
CA ILE A 204 -13.41 -3.25 -28.54
C ILE A 204 -14.86 -2.83 -28.25
N ASP A 205 -15.51 -3.55 -27.35
CA ASP A 205 -16.92 -3.33 -27.02
C ASP A 205 -17.16 -1.99 -26.31
N ALA A 206 -18.38 -1.46 -26.44
CA ALA A 206 -18.76 -0.16 -25.88
C ALA A 206 -18.52 -0.06 -24.36
N ALA A 207 -18.77 -1.13 -23.61
CA ALA A 207 -18.53 -1.17 -22.17
C ALA A 207 -17.03 -0.97 -21.83
N ALA A 208 -16.14 -1.59 -22.60
CA ALA A 208 -14.70 -1.41 -22.44
C ALA A 208 -14.25 0.01 -22.81
N GLN A 209 -14.82 0.59 -23.89
CA GLN A 209 -14.57 1.98 -24.26
C GLN A 209 -14.98 2.95 -23.14
N ASP A 210 -16.16 2.76 -22.56
CA ASP A 210 -16.66 3.58 -21.45
C ASP A 210 -15.78 3.48 -20.21
N ASN A 211 -15.28 2.28 -19.89
CA ASN A 211 -14.35 2.08 -18.77
C ASN A 211 -13.00 2.79 -19.00
N ARG A 212 -12.42 2.68 -20.20
CA ARG A 212 -11.19 3.40 -20.57
C ARG A 212 -11.36 4.91 -20.49
N GLN A 213 -12.49 5.43 -20.99
CA GLN A 213 -12.81 6.85 -20.92
C GLN A 213 -13.02 7.32 -19.47
N ARG A 214 -13.66 6.51 -18.63
CA ARG A 214 -13.83 6.80 -17.19
C ARG A 214 -12.48 6.93 -16.51
N LEU A 215 -11.59 5.95 -16.70
CA LEU A 215 -10.24 5.98 -16.16
C LEU A 215 -9.48 7.21 -16.67
N SER A 216 -9.45 7.41 -17.98
CA SER A 216 -8.71 8.51 -18.63
C SER A 216 -9.17 9.89 -18.13
N ARG A 217 -10.49 10.11 -18.01
CA ARG A 217 -11.04 11.37 -17.48
C ARG A 217 -10.67 11.59 -16.01
N ALA A 218 -10.71 10.53 -15.19
CA ALA A 218 -10.37 10.63 -13.77
C ALA A 218 -8.87 10.93 -13.59
N MET A 219 -8.00 10.25 -14.33
CA MET A 219 -6.55 10.47 -14.35
C MET A 219 -6.21 11.89 -14.82
N ALA A 220 -6.78 12.33 -15.95
CA ALA A 220 -6.53 13.66 -16.52
C ALA A 220 -6.91 14.80 -15.57
N LYS A 221 -8.00 14.65 -14.82
CA LYS A 221 -8.46 15.66 -13.85
C LYS A 221 -7.43 15.95 -12.75
N GLU A 222 -6.61 14.95 -12.41
CA GLU A 222 -5.58 15.08 -11.38
C GLU A 222 -4.17 15.28 -11.97
N GLY A 223 -4.05 15.61 -13.26
CA GLY A 223 -2.76 15.99 -13.87
C GLY A 223 -1.96 14.84 -14.47
N PHE A 224 -2.59 13.69 -14.74
CA PHE A 224 -1.98 12.59 -15.49
C PHE A 224 -2.28 12.69 -16.98
N SER A 225 -1.31 12.33 -17.82
CA SER A 225 -1.49 12.18 -19.26
C SER A 225 -1.36 10.71 -19.65
N GLY A 226 -2.32 10.19 -20.43
CA GLY A 226 -2.29 8.82 -20.93
C GLY A 226 -1.34 8.64 -22.11
N TYR A 227 -0.97 7.39 -22.42
CA TYR A 227 -0.26 7.04 -23.65
C TYR A 227 -1.22 6.39 -24.65
N ASP A 228 -1.25 6.89 -25.89
CA ASP A 228 -2.28 6.48 -26.87
C ASP A 228 -2.25 5.01 -27.24
N LYS A 229 -1.12 4.32 -27.09
CA LYS A 229 -0.97 2.91 -27.43
C LYS A 229 -1.29 1.95 -26.28
N GLU A 230 -1.46 2.46 -25.06
CA GLU A 230 -1.61 1.63 -23.86
C GLU A 230 -2.67 2.25 -22.96
N TRP A 231 -3.87 1.68 -22.94
CA TRP A 231 -5.01 2.22 -22.17
C TRP A 231 -4.76 2.34 -20.67
N TRP A 232 -3.81 1.55 -20.14
CA TRP A 232 -3.46 1.49 -18.73
C TRP A 232 -2.39 2.49 -18.31
N HIS A 233 -1.66 3.11 -19.25
CA HIS A 233 -0.42 3.83 -18.97
C HIS A 233 -0.63 5.33 -18.79
N PHE A 234 -0.21 5.87 -17.64
CA PHE A 234 -0.39 7.28 -17.30
C PHE A 234 0.86 7.89 -16.65
N THR A 235 1.28 9.05 -17.13
CA THR A 235 2.39 9.83 -16.55
C THR A 235 1.86 11.09 -15.87
N TYR A 236 2.20 11.29 -14.60
CA TYR A 236 1.91 12.52 -13.86
C TYR A 236 2.86 13.65 -14.26
N SER A 237 2.31 14.83 -14.50
CA SER A 237 3.10 16.03 -14.79
C SER A 237 2.50 17.27 -14.14
N SER A 238 2.95 17.63 -12.95
CA SER A 238 2.70 18.94 -12.35
C SER A 238 4.01 19.73 -12.21
N GLY A 239 4.35 20.54 -13.22
CA GLY A 239 5.56 21.38 -13.21
C GLY A 239 6.77 20.73 -13.90
N ALA A 240 7.98 20.99 -13.38
CA ALA A 240 9.21 20.49 -14.00
C ALA A 240 9.27 18.95 -13.90
N THR A 241 9.04 18.27 -15.02
CA THR A 241 9.19 16.82 -15.13
C THR A 241 10.63 16.45 -14.76
N ARG A 242 10.80 15.65 -13.70
CA ARG A 242 12.09 15.06 -13.38
C ARG A 242 12.51 14.21 -14.57
N LYS A 243 13.70 14.48 -15.09
CA LYS A 243 14.21 13.76 -16.28
C LYS A 243 15.06 12.56 -15.92
N ASP A 244 15.50 12.50 -14.66
CA ASP A 244 16.46 11.52 -14.16
C ASP A 244 15.84 10.13 -14.13
N VAL A 245 16.54 9.21 -14.80
CA VAL A 245 16.25 7.78 -14.78
C VAL A 245 16.90 7.19 -13.53
N MET A 246 16.12 6.49 -12.73
CA MET A 246 16.56 5.88 -11.48
C MET A 246 16.79 4.36 -11.67
N ASP A 247 17.68 3.80 -10.85
CA ASP A 247 18.02 2.38 -10.87
C ASP A 247 18.24 1.78 -9.47
N PHE A 248 17.34 2.03 -8.53
CA PHE A 248 17.31 1.31 -7.24
C PHE A 248 16.32 0.13 -7.30
N PRO A 249 16.56 -0.97 -6.57
CA PRO A 249 15.64 -2.10 -6.51
C PRO A 249 14.38 -1.75 -5.72
N ILE A 250 13.25 -2.32 -6.14
CA ILE A 250 12.00 -2.32 -5.39
C ILE A 250 12.09 -3.42 -4.34
N ILE A 251 12.20 -3.02 -3.08
CA ILE A 251 12.21 -3.92 -1.93
C ILE A 251 10.91 -3.76 -1.14
N ALA A 252 10.50 -4.81 -0.42
CA ALA A 252 9.33 -4.74 0.44
C ALA A 252 9.51 -3.61 1.46
N LEU A 253 8.43 -2.89 1.75
CA LEU A 253 8.45 -1.90 2.83
C LEU A 253 8.79 -2.65 4.13
N ASN A 254 10.00 -2.45 4.62
CA ASN A 254 10.47 -3.16 5.80
C ASN A 254 10.01 -2.40 7.06
N ALA A 255 9.83 -3.15 8.15
CA ALA A 255 9.38 -2.57 9.41
C ALA A 255 10.30 -1.48 9.93
N ARG A 256 11.60 -1.58 9.69
CA ARG A 256 12.59 -0.61 10.17
C ARG A 256 12.34 0.77 9.55
N ASP A 257 12.03 0.86 8.27
CA ASP A 257 11.76 2.14 7.61
C ASP A 257 10.42 2.73 8.09
N VAL A 258 9.39 1.89 8.23
CA VAL A 258 8.08 2.30 8.78
C VAL A 258 8.22 2.85 10.19
N LEU A 259 8.87 2.09 11.07
CA LEU A 259 9.08 2.46 12.47
C LEU A 259 10.08 3.61 12.60
N GLY A 260 11.08 3.67 11.73
CA GLY A 260 12.11 4.71 11.65
C GLY A 260 11.52 6.11 11.42
N ASN A 261 10.46 6.19 10.62
CA ASN A 261 9.76 7.44 10.32
C ASN A 261 8.73 7.86 11.39
N SER A 262 8.42 6.97 12.35
CA SER A 262 7.49 7.26 13.44
C SER A 262 8.17 7.88 14.64
N GLN A 263 7.55 8.91 15.23
CA GLN A 263 8.01 9.54 16.47
C GLN A 263 7.21 9.07 17.70
N GLN A 264 6.10 8.35 17.51
CA GLN A 264 5.23 7.85 18.57
C GLN A 264 4.83 6.39 18.34
N LEU A 265 5.09 5.52 19.32
CA LEU A 265 4.62 4.13 19.30
C LEU A 265 3.72 3.80 20.49
N VAL A 266 2.64 3.08 20.22
CA VAL A 266 1.94 2.27 21.22
C VAL A 266 2.34 0.83 20.99
N VAL A 267 3.02 0.21 21.95
CA VAL A 267 3.36 -1.21 21.91
C VAL A 267 2.37 -1.97 22.76
N VAL A 268 1.65 -2.92 22.17
CA VAL A 268 0.73 -3.83 22.86
C VAL A 268 1.24 -5.25 22.76
N THR A 269 1.36 -5.93 23.90
CA THR A 269 1.80 -7.32 23.94
C THR A 269 0.91 -8.19 24.81
N SER A 270 0.55 -9.37 24.31
CA SER A 270 -0.02 -10.46 25.11
C SER A 270 1.04 -11.54 25.36
N LYS A 271 0.86 -12.34 26.41
CA LYS A 271 1.83 -13.40 26.74
C LYS A 271 1.94 -14.46 25.63
N ASN A 272 0.84 -14.83 24.99
CA ASN A 272 0.83 -15.69 23.79
C ASN A 272 -0.34 -15.37 22.84
N TRP A 273 -0.44 -16.12 21.74
CA TRP A 273 -1.45 -15.98 20.69
C TRP A 273 -2.91 -16.17 21.13
N THR A 274 -3.14 -16.77 22.30
CA THR A 274 -4.48 -17.11 22.82
C THR A 274 -4.85 -16.32 24.07
N ASP A 275 -3.89 -15.62 24.70
CA ASP A 275 -4.16 -14.82 25.88
C ASP A 275 -5.02 -13.60 25.54
N ILE A 276 -6.02 -13.37 26.39
CA ILE A 276 -6.93 -12.23 26.26
C ILE A 276 -6.45 -10.98 26.99
N GLN A 277 -5.49 -11.11 27.91
CA GLN A 277 -4.89 -9.98 28.63
C GLN A 277 -3.55 -9.61 27.99
N GLY A 278 -3.26 -8.31 28.00
CA GLY A 278 -2.00 -7.77 27.54
C GLY A 278 -1.62 -6.49 28.27
N THR A 279 -0.49 -5.94 27.86
CA THR A 279 0.06 -4.69 28.36
C THR A 279 0.31 -3.75 27.20
N ALA A 280 -0.08 -2.49 27.35
CA ALA A 280 0.23 -1.40 26.44
C ALA A 280 1.28 -0.48 27.06
N GLN A 281 2.24 -0.03 26.26
CA GLN A 281 3.25 0.95 26.65
C GLN A 281 3.40 1.99 25.54
N ARG A 282 3.38 3.27 25.93
CA ARG A 282 3.65 4.39 25.04
C ARG A 282 5.15 4.67 24.94
N TYR A 283 5.62 5.01 23.76
CA TYR A 283 6.98 5.44 23.50
C TYR A 283 7.02 6.69 22.63
N GLU A 284 7.95 7.58 22.92
CA GLU A 284 8.35 8.67 22.02
C GLU A 284 9.78 8.48 21.57
N ARG A 285 10.06 8.85 20.33
CA ARG A 285 11.40 8.79 19.78
C ARG A 285 12.24 9.96 20.34
N ASP A 286 13.42 9.62 20.83
CA ASP A 286 14.49 10.53 21.22
C ASP A 286 15.76 10.15 20.44
N GLY A 287 16.11 11.00 19.47
CA GLY A 287 17.13 10.70 18.46
C GLY A 287 16.78 9.45 17.65
N SER A 288 17.65 8.45 17.69
CA SER A 288 17.47 7.17 16.99
C SER A 288 16.72 6.11 17.82
N THR A 289 16.40 6.41 19.10
CA THR A 289 15.85 5.42 20.05
C THR A 289 14.46 5.80 20.54
N PHE A 290 13.68 4.82 20.97
CA PHE A 290 12.39 5.04 21.64
C PHE A 290 12.55 5.02 23.16
N ARG A 291 11.95 6.01 23.83
CA ARG A 291 11.88 6.10 25.31
C ARG A 291 10.45 5.93 25.79
N LYS A 292 10.27 5.19 26.89
CA LYS A 292 8.97 5.00 27.54
C LYS A 292 8.38 6.35 27.94
N ARG A 293 7.07 6.51 27.73
CA ARG A 293 6.30 7.69 28.11
C ARG A 293 5.17 7.31 29.06
N GLY A 294 5.34 7.68 30.32
CA GLY A 294 4.46 7.25 31.40
C GLY A 294 4.52 5.73 31.64
N ASP A 295 3.68 5.28 32.55
CA ASP A 295 3.61 3.87 32.93
C ASP A 295 2.91 3.03 31.86
N ALA A 296 3.25 1.75 31.85
CA ALA A 296 2.50 0.76 31.10
C ALA A 296 1.12 0.53 31.75
N PHE A 297 0.13 0.18 30.93
CA PHE A 297 -1.23 -0.06 31.39
C PHE A 297 -1.80 -1.36 30.80
N THR A 298 -2.80 -1.90 31.48
CA THR A 298 -3.41 -3.19 31.09
C THR A 298 -4.37 -2.99 29.93
N VAL A 299 -4.43 -3.97 29.04
CA VAL A 299 -5.43 -4.05 27.98
C VAL A 299 -6.03 -5.45 27.90
N VAL A 300 -7.22 -5.55 27.31
CA VAL A 300 -7.81 -6.82 26.88
C VAL A 300 -7.91 -6.84 25.36
N VAL A 301 -7.71 -8.01 24.77
CA VAL A 301 -7.74 -8.20 23.31
C VAL A 301 -8.91 -9.10 22.90
N GLY A 302 -8.92 -9.57 21.66
CA GLY A 302 -9.94 -10.49 21.15
C GLY A 302 -10.12 -11.71 22.05
N LYS A 303 -11.36 -12.21 22.16
CA LYS A 303 -11.75 -13.38 22.97
C LYS A 303 -10.97 -14.65 22.66
N ASN A 304 -10.34 -14.74 21.49
CA ASN A 304 -9.49 -15.85 21.07
C ASN A 304 -7.99 -15.44 20.99
N GLY A 305 -7.60 -14.30 21.56
CA GLY A 305 -6.24 -13.76 21.56
C GLY A 305 -5.92 -12.93 20.31
N MET A 306 -4.76 -13.17 19.71
CA MET A 306 -4.24 -12.43 18.55
C MET A 306 -4.03 -13.33 17.32
N ALA A 307 -3.95 -12.71 16.14
CA ALA A 307 -3.50 -13.32 14.88
C ALA A 307 -2.87 -12.28 13.97
N TRP A 308 -1.90 -12.67 13.14
CA TRP A 308 -1.27 -11.77 12.16
C TRP A 308 -2.31 -11.11 11.26
N GLY A 309 -2.37 -9.79 11.34
CA GLY A 309 -3.27 -8.93 10.56
C GLY A 309 -2.60 -8.32 9.34
N LYS A 310 -3.41 -7.66 8.52
CA LYS A 310 -2.96 -6.92 7.33
C LYS A 310 -2.62 -5.50 7.78
N GLY A 311 -1.34 -5.26 8.07
CA GLY A 311 -0.80 -3.97 8.51
C GLY A 311 0.17 -3.33 7.51
N LEU A 312 0.95 -2.36 7.97
CA LEU A 312 1.97 -1.66 7.17
C LEU A 312 3.17 -2.53 6.81
N VAL A 313 3.47 -3.50 7.67
CA VAL A 313 4.59 -4.43 7.51
C VAL A 313 4.01 -5.79 7.19
N GLY A 314 4.40 -6.35 6.05
CA GLY A 314 4.07 -7.73 5.70
C GLY A 314 4.86 -8.70 6.58
N VAL A 315 4.14 -9.55 7.30
CA VAL A 315 4.71 -10.71 8.01
C VAL A 315 4.04 -11.94 7.45
N GLU A 316 4.80 -12.84 6.84
CA GLU A 316 4.29 -14.13 6.39
C GLU A 316 4.03 -15.01 7.63
N PRO A 317 2.76 -15.32 7.94
CA PRO A 317 2.44 -16.17 9.07
C PRO A 317 2.91 -17.58 8.73
N GLY A 318 3.92 -18.08 9.45
CA GLY A 318 4.36 -19.47 9.32
C GLY A 318 3.31 -20.45 9.85
N ALA A 319 3.59 -21.12 10.97
CA ALA A 319 2.58 -21.90 11.70
C ALA A 319 1.69 -21.03 12.61
N GLU A 320 1.88 -19.71 12.58
CA GLU A 320 1.21 -18.74 13.46
C GLU A 320 -0.18 -18.38 12.91
N PRO A 321 -1.14 -18.01 13.79
CA PRO A 321 -2.51 -17.74 13.35
C PRO A 321 -2.58 -16.49 12.48
N ALA A 322 -3.31 -16.59 11.37
CA ALA A 322 -3.61 -15.48 10.46
C ALA A 322 -5.04 -14.95 10.70
N LYS A 323 -5.18 -13.63 10.73
CA LYS A 323 -6.43 -12.92 11.04
C LYS A 323 -7.46 -13.17 9.95
N ARG A 324 -8.72 -13.42 10.36
CA ARG A 324 -9.89 -13.57 9.48
C ARG A 324 -11.11 -12.89 10.08
N GLU A 325 -12.11 -12.63 9.25
CA GLU A 325 -13.40 -12.11 9.71
C GLU A 325 -14.07 -13.10 10.68
N GLY A 326 -14.62 -12.59 11.78
CA GLY A 326 -15.29 -13.41 12.80
C GLY A 326 -14.41 -14.36 13.64
N ASP A 327 -13.09 -14.36 13.48
CA ASP A 327 -12.17 -15.29 14.17
C ASP A 327 -12.04 -15.07 15.69
N GLY A 328 -12.58 -13.97 16.22
CA GLY A 328 -12.49 -13.65 17.63
C GLY A 328 -11.15 -13.06 18.09
N LYS A 329 -10.25 -12.70 17.18
CA LYS A 329 -8.86 -12.34 17.47
C LYS A 329 -8.57 -10.88 17.15
N ALA A 330 -7.67 -10.27 17.93
CA ALA A 330 -7.10 -8.96 17.59
C ALA A 330 -5.93 -9.08 16.60
N PRO A 331 -5.74 -8.10 15.69
CA PRO A 331 -4.69 -8.18 14.70
C PRO A 331 -3.32 -7.93 15.33
N ALA A 332 -2.36 -8.79 15.04
CA ALA A 332 -0.95 -8.61 15.33
C ALA A 332 -0.23 -8.03 14.10
N GLY A 333 0.71 -7.11 14.30
CA GLY A 333 1.37 -6.37 13.23
C GLY A 333 1.78 -4.95 13.63
N VAL A 334 2.13 -4.17 12.61
CA VAL A 334 2.39 -2.73 12.71
C VAL A 334 1.27 -1.99 11.98
N PHE A 335 0.54 -1.11 12.65
CA PHE A 335 -0.65 -0.44 12.11
C PHE A 335 -0.57 1.07 12.33
N LYS A 336 -1.18 1.84 11.43
CA LYS A 336 -1.46 3.25 11.71
C LYS A 336 -2.63 3.35 12.68
N LEU A 337 -2.59 4.39 13.51
CA LEU A 337 -3.72 4.82 14.32
C LEU A 337 -4.41 5.96 13.55
N GLY A 338 -5.58 5.64 13.00
CA GLY A 338 -6.35 6.52 12.12
C GLY A 338 -7.26 7.47 12.88
N THR A 339 -8.49 7.62 12.39
CA THR A 339 -9.50 8.53 12.95
C THR A 339 -9.90 8.11 14.37
N ALA A 340 -9.77 9.04 15.32
CA ALA A 340 -10.41 8.94 16.63
C ALA A 340 -11.92 9.17 16.48
N PHE A 341 -12.72 8.54 17.33
CA PHE A 341 -14.18 8.70 17.32
C PHE A 341 -14.74 8.68 18.75
N GLY A 342 -15.97 9.15 18.91
CA GLY A 342 -16.65 9.07 20.20
C GLY A 342 -18.05 9.67 20.19
N PHE A 343 -18.70 9.66 21.34
CA PHE A 343 -20.10 10.09 21.45
C PHE A 343 -20.28 11.60 21.53
N GLU A 344 -19.24 12.30 21.97
CA GLU A 344 -19.22 13.75 22.10
C GLU A 344 -19.06 14.44 20.75
N LYS A 345 -19.52 15.69 20.65
CA LYS A 345 -19.40 16.48 19.41
C LYS A 345 -17.95 16.85 19.09
N THR A 346 -17.12 16.96 20.12
CA THR A 346 -15.70 17.32 20.06
C THR A 346 -14.95 16.50 21.10
N ALA A 347 -13.68 16.20 20.84
CA ALA A 347 -12.80 15.54 21.79
C ALA A 347 -11.46 16.28 21.90
N ASN A 348 -10.81 16.14 23.06
CA ASN A 348 -9.45 16.62 23.26
C ASN A 348 -8.46 15.67 22.57
N THR A 349 -8.26 15.82 21.26
CA THR A 349 -7.31 15.01 20.49
C THR A 349 -6.73 15.79 19.31
N ARG A 350 -5.50 15.44 18.91
CA ARG A 350 -4.88 15.94 17.67
C ARG A 350 -5.17 15.03 16.47
N LEU A 351 -5.62 13.80 16.69
CA LEU A 351 -6.04 12.91 15.61
C LEU A 351 -7.29 13.49 14.92
N PRO A 352 -7.53 13.16 13.64
CA PRO A 352 -8.84 13.39 13.04
C PRO A 352 -9.94 12.80 13.91
N TYR A 353 -11.02 13.55 14.16
CA TYR A 353 -12.09 13.14 15.06
C TYR A 353 -13.44 13.00 14.35
N LEU A 354 -14.11 11.87 14.56
CA LEU A 354 -15.48 11.60 14.11
C LEU A 354 -16.43 11.52 15.31
N ALA A 355 -17.30 12.51 15.44
CA ALA A 355 -18.43 12.44 16.35
C ALA A 355 -19.44 11.41 15.83
N LEU A 356 -19.63 10.31 16.56
CA LEU A 356 -20.55 9.24 16.19
C LEU A 356 -21.99 9.74 16.23
N THR A 357 -22.80 9.34 15.26
CA THR A 357 -24.24 9.64 15.23
C THR A 357 -25.06 8.37 15.44
N ALA A 358 -26.39 8.49 15.54
CA ALA A 358 -27.27 7.33 15.61
C ALA A 358 -27.21 6.45 14.36
N THR A 359 -26.72 6.99 13.24
CA THR A 359 -26.63 6.32 11.93
C THR A 359 -25.19 5.96 11.56
N THR A 360 -24.21 6.24 12.42
CA THR A 360 -22.82 5.83 12.15
C THR A 360 -22.67 4.32 12.34
N GLU A 361 -22.15 3.67 11.30
CA GLU A 361 -21.95 2.22 11.21
C GLU A 361 -20.49 1.94 10.84
N CYS A 362 -19.90 0.88 11.40
CA CYS A 362 -18.73 0.26 10.79
C CYS A 362 -19.19 -0.99 10.04
N VAL A 363 -18.93 -1.07 8.74
CA VAL A 363 -19.42 -2.17 7.90
C VAL A 363 -18.47 -3.36 8.00
N ASP A 364 -18.99 -4.49 8.49
CA ASP A 364 -18.25 -5.76 8.66
C ASP A 364 -18.63 -6.80 7.58
N ASP A 365 -19.52 -6.45 6.65
CA ASP A 365 -19.90 -7.30 5.52
C ASP A 365 -18.79 -7.29 4.45
N GLY A 366 -18.06 -8.40 4.35
CA GLY A 366 -16.97 -8.58 3.38
C GLY A 366 -17.37 -8.47 1.90
N ARG A 367 -18.67 -8.43 1.58
CA ARG A 367 -19.17 -8.25 0.21
C ARG A 367 -19.50 -6.80 -0.13
N SER A 368 -19.54 -5.92 0.86
CA SER A 368 -19.87 -4.50 0.68
C SER A 368 -18.69 -3.72 0.10
N ALA A 369 -18.98 -2.73 -0.74
CA ALA A 369 -17.98 -1.75 -1.18
C ALA A 369 -17.45 -0.88 -0.03
N HIS A 370 -18.15 -0.89 1.11
CA HIS A 370 -17.80 -0.16 2.33
C HIS A 370 -17.18 -1.05 3.42
N TYR A 371 -16.82 -2.30 3.10
CA TYR A 371 -16.21 -3.22 4.06
C TYR A 371 -15.02 -2.60 4.80
N ASN A 372 -14.97 -2.78 6.12
CA ASN A 372 -13.98 -2.21 7.02
C ASN A 372 -13.89 -0.66 6.97
N ALA A 373 -15.04 0.02 6.82
CA ALA A 373 -15.10 1.48 6.85
C ALA A 373 -16.18 1.99 7.81
N LEU A 374 -15.90 3.14 8.44
CA LEU A 374 -16.89 3.94 9.16
C LEU A 374 -17.70 4.79 8.17
N VAL A 375 -19.01 4.59 8.13
CA VAL A 375 -19.94 5.28 7.24
C VAL A 375 -21.10 5.90 8.01
N ASP A 376 -21.70 6.95 7.44
CA ASP A 376 -23.01 7.42 7.88
C ASP A 376 -24.09 6.68 7.07
N GLY A 377 -24.76 5.73 7.68
CA GLY A 377 -25.79 4.90 7.06
C GLY A 377 -27.01 5.71 6.57
N ALA A 378 -27.21 6.94 7.04
CA ALA A 378 -28.27 7.81 6.54
C ALA A 378 -27.92 8.46 5.19
N ARG A 379 -26.62 8.58 4.89
CA ARG A 379 -26.09 9.27 3.70
C ARG A 379 -25.46 8.33 2.70
N THR A 380 -25.18 7.10 3.11
CA THR A 380 -24.49 6.10 2.31
C THR A 380 -25.52 5.15 1.73
N ARG A 381 -25.44 4.89 0.42
CA ARG A 381 -26.29 3.87 -0.20
C ARG A 381 -25.92 2.52 0.40
N LYS A 382 -26.87 1.90 1.08
CA LYS A 382 -26.65 0.63 1.76
C LYS A 382 -26.49 -0.53 0.77
N ASP A 383 -25.36 -1.21 0.85
CA ASP A 383 -25.05 -2.45 0.11
C ASP A 383 -24.56 -3.58 1.03
N TRP A 384 -24.64 -3.39 2.36
CA TRP A 384 -24.23 -4.36 3.38
C TRP A 384 -25.41 -4.98 4.13
N HIS A 385 -25.22 -6.23 4.56
CA HIS A 385 -26.16 -6.98 5.40
C HIS A 385 -25.79 -6.98 6.89
N SER A 386 -24.51 -6.78 7.21
CA SER A 386 -23.99 -6.72 8.58
C SER A 386 -23.13 -5.47 8.80
N SER A 387 -23.13 -4.98 10.03
CA SER A 387 -22.36 -3.80 10.46
C SER A 387 -22.44 -3.62 11.97
N GLU A 388 -21.40 -3.05 12.57
CA GLU A 388 -21.41 -2.57 13.95
C GLU A 388 -22.13 -1.22 14.06
N ARG A 389 -23.15 -1.15 14.93
CA ARG A 389 -23.88 0.10 15.23
C ARG A 389 -23.09 0.91 16.24
N MET A 390 -22.21 1.78 15.76
CA MET A 390 -21.15 2.38 16.58
C MET A 390 -21.64 3.07 17.86
N ARG A 391 -22.79 3.76 17.83
CA ARG A 391 -23.33 4.47 19.01
C ARG A 391 -24.11 3.57 19.99
N GLN A 392 -24.39 2.33 19.60
CA GLN A 392 -25.08 1.34 20.45
C GLN A 392 -24.10 0.52 21.29
N GLU A 393 -22.82 0.52 20.93
CA GLU A 393 -21.77 -0.15 21.68
C GLU A 393 -21.24 0.74 22.80
N ALA A 394 -21.50 0.36 24.05
CA ALA A 394 -21.14 1.17 25.22
C ALA A 394 -19.63 1.48 25.31
N GLY A 395 -18.78 0.56 24.84
CA GLY A 395 -17.33 0.74 24.81
C GLY A 395 -16.84 1.80 23.81
N TYR A 396 -17.69 2.25 22.88
CA TYR A 396 -17.33 3.18 21.81
C TYR A 396 -17.58 4.65 22.16
N GLN A 397 -17.79 4.96 23.44
CA GLN A 397 -17.81 6.33 23.95
C GLN A 397 -16.54 7.11 23.53
N GLN A 398 -15.40 6.42 23.52
CA GLN A 398 -14.15 6.85 22.89
C GLN A 398 -13.51 5.66 22.18
N GLY A 399 -12.99 5.88 20.98
CA GLY A 399 -12.19 4.89 20.28
C GLY A 399 -11.27 5.46 19.22
N ILE A 400 -10.33 4.66 18.75
CA ILE A 400 -9.39 5.01 17.68
C ILE A 400 -9.43 3.88 16.65
N PHE A 401 -9.63 4.24 15.38
CA PHE A 401 -9.58 3.29 14.29
C PHE A 401 -8.16 2.74 14.10
N ILE A 402 -8.00 1.43 14.22
CA ILE A 402 -6.74 0.77 13.88
C ILE A 402 -6.81 0.42 12.40
N GLU A 403 -5.89 0.94 11.58
CA GLU A 403 -5.87 0.71 10.13
C GLU A 403 -5.37 -0.71 9.76
N HIS A 404 -5.87 -1.73 10.46
CA HIS A 404 -5.83 -3.11 10.03
C HIS A 404 -6.74 -3.29 8.82
N ASN A 405 -6.32 -4.12 7.88
CA ASN A 405 -7.07 -4.41 6.65
C ASN A 405 -7.47 -3.13 5.89
N THR A 406 -6.52 -2.20 5.76
CA THR A 406 -6.68 -0.95 5.03
C THR A 406 -5.60 -0.92 3.95
N PRO A 407 -5.92 -1.14 2.65
CA PRO A 407 -7.26 -1.27 2.06
C PRO A 407 -7.95 -2.55 2.50
N ALA A 408 -9.28 -2.55 2.46
CA ALA A 408 -10.07 -3.72 2.82
C ALA A 408 -9.94 -4.82 1.77
N SER A 409 -9.39 -5.97 2.18
CA SER A 409 -9.53 -7.24 1.46
C SER A 409 -10.63 -8.05 2.13
N PRO A 410 -11.64 -8.53 1.39
CA PRO A 410 -12.73 -9.34 1.95
C PRO A 410 -12.24 -10.45 2.88
N ALA A 411 -12.96 -10.66 3.98
CA ALA A 411 -12.71 -11.70 4.98
C ALA A 411 -11.38 -11.60 5.76
N ALA A 412 -10.57 -10.56 5.58
CA ALA A 412 -9.33 -10.36 6.35
C ALA A 412 -9.54 -9.72 7.75
N GLY A 413 -10.81 -9.59 8.18
CA GLY A 413 -11.21 -8.96 9.44
C GLY A 413 -11.46 -7.47 9.29
N SER A 414 -12.41 -6.94 10.04
CA SER A 414 -12.87 -5.55 9.94
C SER A 414 -13.18 -4.94 11.31
N CYS A 415 -13.45 -3.63 11.32
CA CYS A 415 -13.95 -2.88 12.47
C CYS A 415 -13.11 -3.08 13.74
N ILE A 416 -11.79 -2.91 13.57
CA ILE A 416 -10.83 -3.05 14.66
C ILE A 416 -10.50 -1.69 15.24
N PHE A 417 -10.67 -1.57 16.55
CA PHE A 417 -10.49 -0.31 17.26
C PHE A 417 -9.63 -0.49 18.53
N PHE A 418 -9.02 0.61 18.96
CA PHE A 418 -8.91 0.87 20.39
C PHE A 418 -10.22 1.40 20.92
N HIS A 419 -10.69 0.89 22.06
CA HIS A 419 -11.90 1.39 22.71
C HIS A 419 -11.91 1.13 24.22
N ILE A 420 -12.94 1.60 24.90
CA ILE A 420 -13.11 1.40 26.35
C ILE A 420 -13.56 -0.03 26.62
N TRP A 421 -12.90 -0.73 27.54
CA TRP A 421 -13.31 -2.08 27.94
C TRP A 421 -14.59 -2.09 28.75
N ARG A 422 -15.22 -3.26 28.86
CA ARG A 422 -16.29 -3.47 29.85
C ARG A 422 -15.72 -3.71 31.24
N SER A 423 -14.61 -4.45 31.31
CA SER A 423 -13.81 -4.69 32.50
C SER A 423 -12.42 -5.18 32.07
N PRO A 424 -11.40 -5.14 32.94
CA PRO A 424 -10.06 -5.68 32.66
C PRO A 424 -10.01 -7.21 32.43
N THR A 425 -11.15 -7.90 32.56
CA THR A 425 -11.27 -9.34 32.34
C THR A 425 -12.27 -9.71 31.24
N SER A 426 -12.93 -8.71 30.63
CA SER A 426 -13.93 -8.92 29.59
C SER A 426 -13.31 -8.74 28.20
N PRO A 427 -13.05 -9.82 27.44
CA PRO A 427 -12.43 -9.69 26.13
C PRO A 427 -13.34 -9.00 25.12
N THR A 428 -12.73 -8.57 24.01
CA THR A 428 -13.42 -7.98 22.87
C THR A 428 -13.82 -9.06 21.85
N ALA A 429 -14.58 -8.69 20.82
CA ALA A 429 -14.78 -9.57 19.67
C ALA A 429 -13.51 -9.70 18.80
N GLY A 430 -12.77 -8.62 18.63
CA GLY A 430 -11.48 -8.59 17.91
C GLY A 430 -10.69 -7.29 18.07
N CYS A 431 -11.18 -6.36 18.89
CA CYS A 431 -10.52 -5.09 19.20
C CYS A 431 -9.47 -5.23 20.31
N THR A 432 -8.80 -4.12 20.62
CA THR A 432 -8.01 -3.98 21.84
C THR A 432 -8.67 -2.93 22.72
N ALA A 433 -9.02 -3.29 23.95
CA ALA A 433 -9.77 -2.41 24.86
C ALA A 433 -9.04 -2.16 26.17
N MET A 434 -9.26 -0.99 26.75
CA MET A 434 -8.50 -0.48 27.90
C MET A 434 -9.38 0.35 28.84
N ASP A 435 -8.80 0.83 29.94
CA ASP A 435 -9.50 1.71 30.88
C ASP A 435 -9.90 3.04 30.22
N PRO A 436 -11.05 3.65 30.59
CA PRO A 436 -11.41 4.99 30.15
C PRO A 436 -10.29 6.03 30.31
N ALA A 437 -9.54 5.98 31.42
CA ALA A 437 -8.44 6.93 31.66
C ALA A 437 -7.27 6.72 30.68
N ASP A 438 -6.98 5.46 30.34
CA ASP A 438 -5.87 5.11 29.44
C ASP A 438 -6.16 5.56 28.01
N ILE A 439 -7.38 5.32 27.50
CA ILE A 439 -7.72 5.76 26.15
C ILE A 439 -7.86 7.29 26.06
N ALA A 440 -8.34 7.95 27.11
CA ALA A 440 -8.30 9.41 27.18
C ALA A 440 -6.86 9.93 27.12
N GLY A 441 -5.94 9.29 27.84
CA GLY A 441 -4.51 9.59 27.77
C GLY A 441 -3.89 9.37 26.37
N LEU A 442 -4.39 8.40 25.60
CA LEU A 442 -4.00 8.23 24.19
C LEU A 442 -4.55 9.33 23.30
N PHE A 443 -5.81 9.74 23.47
CA PHE A 443 -6.43 10.82 22.70
C PHE A 443 -5.63 12.12 22.78
N GLU A 444 -5.19 12.49 23.98
CA GLU A 444 -4.45 13.72 24.24
C GLU A 444 -3.00 13.66 23.73
N TRP A 445 -2.40 12.48 23.80
CA TRP A 445 -0.99 12.27 23.52
C TRP A 445 -0.70 12.08 22.02
N LEU A 446 -1.51 11.29 21.33
CA LEU A 446 -1.28 10.93 19.93
C LEU A 446 -1.38 12.17 19.02
N ASP A 447 -0.37 12.34 18.18
CA ASP A 447 -0.24 13.45 17.25
C ASP A 447 -0.01 12.92 15.84
N PRO A 448 -0.93 13.14 14.88
CA PRO A 448 -0.77 12.65 13.51
C PRO A 448 0.46 13.23 12.81
N GLY A 449 0.95 14.41 13.20
CA GLY A 449 2.20 14.99 12.69
C GLY A 449 3.45 14.23 13.13
N LEU A 450 3.33 13.41 14.18
CA LEU A 450 4.38 12.53 14.69
C LEU A 450 4.28 11.09 14.16
N SER A 451 3.37 10.84 13.20
CA SER A 451 3.16 9.54 12.54
C SER A 451 3.02 8.38 13.53
N PRO A 452 1.98 8.37 14.39
CA PRO A 452 1.88 7.41 15.47
C PRO A 452 1.55 6.02 14.93
N LEU A 453 2.21 4.99 15.46
CA LEU A 453 1.99 3.60 15.08
C LEU A 453 1.63 2.73 16.28
N LEU A 454 0.84 1.71 16.02
CA LEU A 454 0.62 0.56 16.90
C LEU A 454 1.55 -0.58 16.50
N VAL A 455 2.32 -1.11 17.44
CA VAL A 455 2.99 -2.41 17.32
C VAL A 455 2.30 -3.38 18.27
N GLN A 456 1.55 -4.34 17.73
CA GLN A 456 0.76 -5.27 18.53
C GLN A 456 1.15 -6.71 18.18
N MET A 457 1.62 -7.51 19.14
CA MET A 457 1.91 -8.95 18.92
C MET A 457 2.23 -9.65 20.24
N PRO A 458 2.25 -10.99 20.31
CA PRO A 458 2.67 -11.66 21.52
C PRO A 458 4.16 -11.46 21.84
N GLU A 459 4.54 -11.62 23.11
CA GLU A 459 5.89 -11.30 23.60
C GLU A 459 7.01 -12.02 22.84
N THR A 460 6.83 -13.29 22.54
CA THR A 460 7.82 -14.09 21.79
C THR A 460 8.06 -13.52 20.39
N GLN A 461 7.01 -13.07 19.71
CA GLN A 461 7.10 -12.42 18.40
C GLN A 461 7.77 -11.06 18.52
N TYR A 462 7.42 -10.29 19.54
CA TYR A 462 8.04 -9.00 19.80
C TYR A 462 9.56 -9.15 19.93
N GLU A 463 10.04 -10.08 20.76
CA GLU A 463 11.48 -10.29 20.94
C GLU A 463 12.15 -10.83 19.68
N ARG A 464 11.47 -11.71 18.92
CA ARG A 464 11.98 -12.21 17.63
C ARG A 464 12.25 -11.09 16.64
N TYR A 465 11.38 -10.07 16.59
CA TYR A 465 11.48 -8.97 15.65
C TYR A 465 12.18 -7.73 16.22
N ARG A 466 12.44 -7.66 17.53
CA ARG A 466 12.93 -6.46 18.23
C ARG A 466 14.16 -5.85 17.57
N GLU A 467 15.18 -6.65 17.31
CA GLU A 467 16.43 -6.18 16.71
C GLU A 467 16.26 -5.79 15.23
N LEU A 468 15.57 -6.65 14.46
CA LEU A 468 15.35 -6.44 13.04
C LEU A 468 14.53 -5.16 12.78
N TRP A 469 13.55 -4.89 13.64
CA TRP A 469 12.62 -3.77 13.51
C TRP A 469 13.04 -2.54 14.34
N GLN A 470 14.15 -2.62 15.08
CA GLN A 470 14.64 -1.59 15.98
C GLN A 470 13.60 -1.10 17.00
N LEU A 471 12.84 -2.06 17.54
CA LEU A 471 11.82 -1.80 18.55
C LEU A 471 12.47 -1.51 19.92
N PRO A 472 11.80 -0.72 20.78
CA PRO A 472 12.29 -0.47 22.13
C PRO A 472 12.40 -1.75 22.97
N GLN A 473 13.26 -1.74 23.96
CA GLN A 473 13.26 -2.79 24.99
C GLN A 473 12.00 -2.66 25.86
N ARG A 474 11.30 -3.78 26.04
CA ARG A 474 10.06 -3.84 26.82
C ARG A 474 10.29 -3.63 28.30
#